data_AF-A0AA89B5P5-F1
#
_entry.id   AF-A0AA89B5P5-F1
#
_cell.length_a   1.000
_cell.length_b   1.000
_cell.length_c   1.000
_cell.angle_alpha   90.00
_cell.angle_beta   90.00
_cell.angle_gamma   90.00
#
_symmetry.space_group_name_H-M   'P 1'
#
loop_
_entity.id
_entity.type
_entity.pdbx_description
1 polymer ?
#
loop_
_entity_poly.entity_id
_entity_poly.type
_entity_poly.pdbx_seq_one_letter_code
_entity_poly.pdbx_strand_id
1 'polypeptide(L)'
;MFVVFIIDVILLVRLFKFGVIYTPKIYWVLFFQPKIVNAFQRVKVDEVEFADQKLQDNSYWAKDGAEVGYGAKAQEVLGQVKGRDFRHEKTKKKRGSYRGGQIDLQSHSIKFNYSDED
;
A
#
# COMPACT_ATOMS: atom_id res chain seq x y z
N MET A 1 20.55 24.28 -60.96
CA MET A 1 20.43 24.14 -59.49
C MET A 1 20.79 25.47 -58.81
N PHE A 2 20.03 26.54 -59.09
CA PHE A 2 20.33 27.90 -58.58
C PHE A 2 19.06 28.73 -58.32
N VAL A 3 17.90 28.09 -58.11
CA VAL A 3 16.60 28.78 -57.97
C VAL A 3 15.92 28.49 -56.61
N VAL A 4 16.50 27.64 -55.76
CA VAL A 4 15.85 27.24 -54.49
C VAL A 4 16.31 28.08 -53.27
N PHE A 5 17.40 28.86 -53.37
CA PHE A 5 17.99 29.54 -52.20
C PHE A 5 17.51 30.98 -51.94
N ILE A 6 16.67 31.56 -52.79
CA ILE A 6 16.23 32.97 -52.65
C ILE A 6 14.88 33.08 -51.91
N ILE A 7 14.09 32.01 -51.84
CA ILE A 7 12.74 32.04 -51.26
C ILE A 7 12.77 32.00 -49.71
N ASP A 8 13.83 31.44 -49.10
CA ASP A 8 13.89 31.28 -47.63
C ASP A 8 14.26 32.55 -46.84
N VAL A 9 14.83 33.58 -47.46
CA VAL A 9 15.19 34.83 -46.75
C VAL A 9 13.97 35.76 -46.60
N ILE A 10 12.99 35.68 -47.50
CA ILE A 10 11.81 36.56 -47.50
C ILE A 10 10.76 36.12 -46.47
N LEU A 11 10.72 34.83 -46.08
CA LEU A 11 9.79 34.35 -45.06
C LEU A 11 10.24 34.70 -43.63
N LEU A 12 11.55 34.88 -43.40
CA LEU A 12 12.11 35.09 -42.06
C LEU A 12 11.99 36.53 -41.55
N VAL A 13 11.82 37.52 -42.44
CA VAL A 13 11.69 38.95 -42.07
C VAL A 13 10.25 39.32 -41.68
N ARG A 14 9.26 38.43 -41.91
CA ARG A 14 7.84 38.72 -41.67
C ARG A 14 7.30 38.22 -40.31
N LEU A 15 8.15 37.65 -39.46
CA LEU A 15 7.81 37.19 -38.10
C LEU A 15 8.39 38.09 -36.98
N PHE A 16 8.97 39.24 -37.34
CA PHE A 16 9.58 40.18 -36.38
C PHE A 16 8.76 41.45 -36.17
N LYS A 17 7.43 41.34 -35.99
CA LYS A 17 6.58 42.54 -35.79
C LYS A 17 5.35 42.39 -34.88
N PHE A 18 5.36 41.44 -33.95
CA PHE A 18 4.45 41.46 -32.79
C PHE A 18 5.17 40.92 -31.54
N GLY A 19 5.99 41.78 -30.93
CA GLY A 19 6.63 41.54 -29.64
C GLY A 19 5.61 41.67 -28.50
N VAL A 20 4.83 40.61 -28.28
CA VAL A 20 4.14 40.40 -27.00
C VAL A 20 5.16 39.76 -26.05
N ILE A 21 5.52 40.49 -24.99
CA ILE A 21 6.42 40.03 -23.93
C ILE A 21 5.67 38.95 -23.13
N TYR A 22 5.79 37.69 -23.56
CA TYR A 22 5.39 36.54 -22.75
C TYR A 22 6.64 36.04 -22.02
N THR A 23 6.86 36.49 -20.78
CA THR A 23 7.85 35.85 -19.91
C THR A 23 7.23 34.53 -19.40
N PRO A 24 7.74 33.34 -19.75
CA PRO A 24 7.19 32.10 -19.24
C PRO A 24 7.65 31.91 -17.78
N LYS A 25 6.76 32.24 -16.84
CA LYS A 25 6.85 31.90 -15.42
C LYS A 25 6.56 30.40 -15.19
N ILE A 26 7.20 29.54 -15.99
CA ILE A 26 6.88 28.11 -16.10
C ILE A 26 8.12 27.21 -15.91
N TYR A 27 9.34 27.75 -16.01
CA TYR A 27 10.57 26.93 -15.96
C TYR A 27 11.17 26.70 -14.56
N TRP A 28 10.44 26.95 -13.47
CA TRP A 28 10.95 26.71 -12.11
C TRP A 28 10.21 25.60 -11.34
N VAL A 29 9.24 24.91 -11.95
CA VAL A 29 8.44 23.88 -11.25
C VAL A 29 8.92 22.45 -11.55
N LEU A 30 9.82 22.24 -12.52
CA LEU A 30 10.16 20.90 -13.01
C LEU A 30 11.35 20.20 -12.34
N PHE A 31 11.99 20.77 -11.31
CA PHE A 31 13.21 20.16 -10.74
C PHE A 31 13.34 20.20 -9.22
N PHE A 32 12.23 20.24 -8.49
CA PHE A 32 12.26 20.05 -7.04
C PHE A 32 11.55 18.75 -6.68
N GLN A 33 12.27 17.63 -6.78
CA GLN A 33 11.77 16.41 -6.15
C GLN A 33 11.89 16.58 -4.64
N PRO A 34 10.78 16.50 -3.88
CA PRO A 34 10.86 16.59 -2.43
C PRO A 34 11.72 15.44 -1.92
N LYS A 35 12.79 15.77 -1.20
CA LYS A 35 13.65 14.77 -0.59
C LYS A 35 12.85 14.09 0.52
N ILE A 36 12.50 12.82 0.30
CA ILE A 36 11.76 12.02 1.28
C ILE A 36 12.73 11.75 2.43
N VAL A 37 12.59 12.51 3.53
CA VAL A 37 13.30 12.24 4.78
C VAL A 37 12.66 11.02 5.41
N ASN A 38 13.35 9.89 5.34
CA ASN A 38 12.93 8.68 6.03
C ASN A 38 13.06 8.93 7.54
N ALA A 39 11.93 8.96 8.24
CA ALA A 39 11.93 9.03 9.70
C ALA A 39 12.60 7.77 10.26
N PHE A 40 13.17 7.86 11.47
CA PHE A 40 13.76 6.71 12.13
C PHE A 40 12.72 5.59 12.29
N GLN A 41 13.02 4.41 11.74
CA GLN A 41 12.21 3.21 11.87
C GLN A 41 13.03 2.17 12.64
N ARG A 42 12.42 1.54 13.64
CA ARG A 42 13.07 0.47 14.43
C ARG A 42 13.30 -0.80 13.62
N VAL A 43 12.39 -1.07 12.68
CA VAL A 43 12.45 -2.21 11.77
C VAL A 43 12.69 -1.65 10.39
N LYS A 44 13.77 -2.10 9.74
CA LYS A 44 14.05 -1.78 8.35
C LYS A 44 13.35 -2.82 7.48
N VAL A 45 12.43 -2.37 6.62
CA VAL A 45 11.61 -3.28 5.79
C VAL A 45 12.48 -4.11 4.84
N ASP A 46 13.61 -3.55 4.38
CA ASP A 46 14.49 -4.19 3.39
C ASP A 46 15.36 -5.33 3.96
N GLU A 47 15.56 -5.36 5.29
CA GLU A 47 16.44 -6.32 5.97
C GLU A 47 15.64 -7.41 6.71
N VAL A 48 14.32 -7.52 6.49
CA VAL A 48 13.48 -8.52 7.16
C VAL A 48 13.49 -9.84 6.39
N GLU A 49 14.14 -10.85 6.98
CA GLU A 49 14.04 -12.23 6.54
C GLU A 49 12.97 -12.97 7.34
N PHE A 50 12.07 -13.67 6.65
CA PHE A 50 11.05 -14.50 7.27
C PHE A 50 11.48 -15.97 7.21
N ALA A 51 11.36 -16.67 8.34
CA ALA A 51 11.67 -18.10 8.42
C ALA A 51 10.71 -18.99 7.60
N ASP A 52 9.46 -18.56 7.42
CA ASP A 52 8.43 -19.27 6.64
C ASP A 52 7.48 -18.24 5.99
N GLN A 53 6.94 -18.57 4.81
CA GLN A 53 6.02 -17.74 4.06
C GLN A 53 4.70 -17.52 4.81
N LYS A 54 4.28 -18.50 5.61
CA LYS A 54 3.03 -18.44 6.40
C LYS A 54 3.07 -17.36 7.51
N LEU A 55 4.26 -16.92 7.91
CA LEU A 55 4.43 -15.90 8.96
C LEU A 55 4.34 -14.46 8.43
N GLN A 56 4.27 -14.28 7.12
CA GLN A 56 4.25 -12.95 6.51
C GLN A 56 2.92 -12.23 6.76
N ASP A 57 1.81 -12.96 6.81
CA ASP A 57 0.48 -12.38 7.03
C ASP A 57 -0.07 -12.72 8.42
N ASN A 58 -0.43 -11.68 9.17
CA ASN A 58 -1.04 -11.77 10.51
C ASN A 58 -2.58 -11.74 10.45
N SER A 59 -3.18 -11.71 9.26
CA SER A 59 -4.63 -11.73 9.11
C SER A 59 -5.23 -13.06 9.59
N TYR A 60 -6.46 -13.02 10.10
CA TYR A 60 -7.18 -14.24 10.50
C TYR A 60 -7.35 -15.21 9.33
N TRP A 61 -7.55 -14.68 8.11
CA TRP A 61 -7.81 -15.46 6.90
C TRP A 61 -6.58 -16.18 6.34
N ALA A 62 -5.37 -15.73 6.67
CA ALA A 62 -4.14 -16.42 6.29
C ALA A 62 -3.89 -17.71 7.09
N LYS A 63 -4.65 -17.92 8.16
CA LYS A 63 -4.58 -19.17 8.93
C LYS A 63 -5.19 -20.31 8.12
N ASP A 64 -4.53 -21.47 8.19
CA ASP A 64 -5.10 -22.72 7.71
C ASP A 64 -6.43 -23.05 8.45
N GLY A 65 -7.46 -23.44 7.70
CA GLY A 65 -8.81 -23.69 8.23
C GLY A 65 -9.61 -22.44 8.63
N ALA A 66 -9.25 -21.24 8.17
CA ALA A 66 -9.95 -19.99 8.53
C ALA A 66 -11.35 -19.83 7.88
N GLU A 67 -11.69 -20.65 6.90
CA GLU A 67 -12.91 -20.50 6.09
C GLU A 67 -14.19 -20.80 6.87
N VAL A 68 -14.13 -21.72 7.83
CA VAL A 68 -15.32 -22.24 8.52
C VAL A 68 -15.14 -22.30 10.03
N GLY A 69 -16.25 -22.27 10.76
CA GLY A 69 -16.28 -22.51 12.19
C GLY A 69 -16.47 -21.27 13.06
N TYR A 70 -16.14 -21.42 14.34
CA TYR A 70 -16.44 -20.42 15.37
C TYR A 70 -15.64 -19.12 15.23
N GLY A 71 -14.38 -19.22 14.80
CA GLY A 71 -13.52 -18.04 14.61
C GLY A 71 -13.88 -17.24 13.35
N ALA A 72 -14.22 -17.91 12.25
CA ALA A 72 -14.58 -17.27 10.98
C ALA A 72 -15.77 -16.32 11.13
N LYS A 73 -16.85 -16.78 11.77
CA LYS A 73 -18.01 -15.93 12.08
C LYS A 73 -17.69 -14.80 13.06
N ALA A 74 -16.75 -15.01 13.97
CA ALA A 74 -16.33 -13.95 14.88
C ALA A 74 -15.56 -12.87 14.11
N GLN A 75 -14.70 -13.28 13.17
CA GLN A 75 -13.94 -12.37 12.32
C GLN A 75 -14.84 -11.57 11.38
N GLU A 76 -15.84 -12.20 10.78
CA GLU A 76 -16.82 -11.53 9.90
C GLU A 76 -17.54 -10.38 10.63
N VAL A 77 -17.92 -10.59 11.90
CA VAL A 77 -18.68 -9.62 12.70
C VAL A 77 -17.78 -8.60 13.38
N LEU A 78 -16.72 -9.05 14.06
CA LEU A 78 -15.87 -8.20 14.89
C LEU A 78 -14.73 -7.53 14.10
N GLY A 79 -14.34 -8.08 12.94
CA GLY A 79 -13.32 -7.49 12.07
C GLY A 79 -13.74 -6.16 11.44
N GLN A 80 -15.04 -5.88 11.37
CA GLN A 80 -15.57 -4.61 10.81
C GLN A 80 -15.37 -3.40 11.73
N VAL A 81 -15.17 -3.64 13.03
CA VAL A 81 -15.11 -2.58 14.04
C VAL A 81 -13.76 -2.58 14.75
N LYS A 82 -13.28 -1.39 15.12
CA LYS A 82 -12.00 -1.20 15.80
C LYS A 82 -12.11 -0.28 17.01
N GLY A 83 -11.16 -0.39 17.93
CA GLY A 83 -11.04 0.50 19.09
C GLY A 83 -12.24 0.42 20.06
N ARG A 84 -12.87 1.58 20.33
CA ARG A 84 -14.01 1.67 21.27
C ARG A 84 -15.20 0.83 20.82
N ASP A 85 -15.52 0.86 19.53
CA ASP A 85 -16.71 0.21 18.99
C ASP A 85 -16.57 -1.31 19.00
N PHE A 86 -15.34 -1.81 18.87
CA PHE A 86 -15.02 -3.23 19.09
C PHE A 86 -15.45 -3.71 20.48
N ARG A 87 -15.21 -2.90 21.53
CA ARG A 87 -15.61 -3.26 22.90
C ARG A 87 -17.13 -3.33 23.03
N HIS A 88 -17.85 -2.40 22.41
CA HIS A 88 -19.30 -2.37 22.43
C HIS A 88 -19.90 -3.56 21.69
N GLU A 89 -19.46 -3.82 20.46
CA GLU A 89 -19.91 -4.96 19.67
C GLU A 89 -19.60 -6.28 20.36
N LYS A 90 -18.36 -6.49 20.84
CA LYS A 90 -18.00 -7.68 21.62
C LYS A 90 -18.94 -7.88 22.81
N THR A 91 -19.27 -6.82 23.54
CA THR A 91 -20.17 -6.91 24.70
C THR A 91 -21.60 -7.26 24.31
N LYS A 92 -22.14 -6.67 23.24
CA LYS A 92 -23.47 -7.02 22.70
C LYS A 92 -23.53 -8.48 22.26
N LYS A 93 -22.53 -8.92 21.50
CA LYS A 93 -22.41 -10.28 20.99
C LYS A 93 -22.27 -11.30 22.13
N LYS A 94 -21.48 -10.99 23.16
CA LYS A 94 -21.39 -11.79 24.40
C LYS A 94 -22.72 -11.91 25.16
N ARG A 95 -23.55 -10.85 25.17
CA ARG A 95 -24.84 -10.84 25.88
C ARG A 95 -25.94 -11.68 25.23
N GLY A 96 -25.72 -12.24 24.05
CA GLY A 96 -26.60 -13.29 23.49
C GLY A 96 -26.85 -13.23 21.99
N SER A 97 -26.42 -12.16 21.31
CA SER A 97 -26.65 -12.04 19.86
C SER A 97 -25.66 -12.83 19.00
N TYR A 98 -24.63 -13.45 19.60
CA TYR A 98 -23.66 -14.24 18.84
C TYR A 98 -23.99 -15.74 18.89
N ARG A 99 -24.31 -16.29 17.73
CA ARG A 99 -24.48 -17.71 17.48
C ARG A 99 -23.33 -18.11 16.55
N GLY A 100 -22.22 -18.55 17.15
CA GLY A 100 -20.98 -18.87 16.44
C GLY A 100 -21.12 -20.01 15.42
N GLY A 101 -19.98 -20.55 14.99
CA GLY A 101 -19.90 -21.71 14.11
C GLY A 101 -19.48 -22.97 14.85
N GLN A 102 -19.23 -24.05 14.11
CA GLN A 102 -18.66 -25.28 14.65
C GLN A 102 -17.30 -25.00 15.30
N ILE A 103 -17.05 -25.59 16.47
CA ILE A 103 -15.74 -25.55 17.11
C ILE A 103 -14.93 -26.71 16.55
N ASP A 104 -13.83 -26.40 15.86
CA ASP A 104 -12.86 -27.38 15.42
C ASP A 104 -11.81 -27.63 16.51
N LEU A 105 -11.29 -28.86 16.57
CA LEU A 105 -10.28 -29.32 17.53
C LEU A 105 -8.89 -29.48 16.89
N GLN A 106 -8.73 -29.21 15.59
CA GLN A 106 -7.43 -29.28 14.92
C GLN A 106 -6.47 -28.19 15.41
N SER A 107 -5.18 -28.51 15.41
CA SER A 107 -4.10 -27.55 15.68
C SER A 107 -3.49 -27.05 14.37
N HIS A 108 -3.42 -25.72 14.20
CA HIS A 108 -2.76 -25.07 13.05
C HIS A 108 -1.49 -24.32 13.50
N SER A 109 -0.79 -24.86 14.49
CA SER A 109 0.47 -24.31 15.00
C SER A 109 1.64 -24.57 14.05
N ILE A 110 2.56 -23.62 13.93
CA ILE A 110 3.83 -23.76 13.21
C ILE A 110 4.92 -24.10 14.22
N LYS A 111 5.70 -25.18 13.97
CA LYS A 111 6.82 -25.58 14.82
C LYS A 111 8.11 -24.96 14.27
N PHE A 112 8.86 -24.28 15.12
CA PHE A 112 10.17 -23.75 14.77
C PHE A 112 11.24 -24.83 14.95
N ASN A 113 12.27 -24.80 14.11
CA ASN A 113 13.49 -25.58 14.31
C ASN A 113 14.32 -24.90 15.39
N TYR A 114 14.96 -25.69 16.25
CA TYR A 114 15.85 -25.16 17.28
C TYR A 114 17.20 -24.84 16.65
N SER A 115 17.81 -23.72 17.07
CA SER A 115 19.13 -23.28 16.60
C SER A 115 20.29 -24.17 17.06
N ASP A 116 20.04 -25.09 17.99
CA ASP A 116 21.06 -25.87 18.69
C ASP A 116 21.23 -27.30 18.11
N GLU A 117 20.55 -27.61 17.00
CA GLU A 117 20.59 -28.93 16.34
C GLU A 117 21.57 -29.01 15.14
N ASP A 118 22.42 -27.99 14.92
CA ASP A 118 23.55 -28.00 13.96
C ASP A 118 24.87 -27.52 14.59
#